data_AF-V7EK36-F1
#
_entry.id   AF-V7EK36-F1
#
_cell.length_a   1.000
_cell.length_b   1.000
_cell.length_c   1.000
_cell.angle_alpha   90.00
_cell.angle_beta   90.00
_cell.angle_gamma   90.00
#
_symmetry.space_group_name_H-M   'P 1'
#
loop_
_entity.id
_entity.type
_entity.pdbx_description
1 polymer ?
#
loop_
_entity_poly.entity_id
_entity_poly.type
_entity_poly.pdbx_seq_one_letter_code
_entity_poly.pdbx_strand_id
1 'polypeptide(L)'
;MTTGNRLTGKMMIPTNWDPALLPKLRKFQPKYVYGSLPSEATLRNSANLPSVTEEMIEDQVALMNEMGIGFIYVMNATTGPNSELSEEGRFAIMQRCEWLRGIGARGVVLANPFVVELVRHWYPDLEVHVSVLAEVNSVNLAVHYDRLGVR
;
A
#
# COMPACT_ATOMS: atom_id res chain seq x y z
N MET A 1 -29.17 8.68 -21.44
CA MET A 1 -28.18 7.58 -21.49
C MET A 1 -26.92 8.08 -20.80
N THR A 2 -26.52 7.39 -19.73
CA THR A 2 -25.69 7.90 -18.64
C THR A 2 -24.21 7.96 -19.02
N THR A 3 -23.68 9.16 -19.27
CA THR A 3 -22.23 9.42 -19.36
C THR A 3 -21.60 9.60 -17.97
N GLY A 4 -21.90 8.68 -17.05
CA GLY A 4 -21.28 8.62 -15.73
C GLY A 4 -20.58 7.28 -15.57
N ASN A 5 -19.45 7.27 -14.86
CA ASN A 5 -18.85 6.09 -14.23
C ASN A 5 -17.72 5.31 -14.95
N ARG A 6 -16.82 5.97 -15.70
CA ARG A 6 -15.58 5.28 -16.19
C ARG A 6 -14.39 5.33 -15.22
N LEU A 7 -14.42 6.20 -14.21
CA LEU A 7 -13.27 6.45 -13.30
C LEU A 7 -13.46 5.96 -11.86
N THR A 8 -14.70 5.79 -11.39
CA THR A 8 -14.98 5.52 -9.96
C THR A 8 -14.42 4.18 -9.48
N GLY A 9 -14.61 3.11 -10.26
CA GLY A 9 -14.08 1.77 -9.94
C GLY A 9 -12.55 1.61 -10.12
N LYS A 10 -11.80 2.69 -10.35
CA LYS A 10 -10.33 2.70 -10.43
C LYS A 10 -9.67 3.65 -9.43
N MET A 11 -10.46 4.32 -8.57
CA MET A 11 -9.92 5.30 -7.64
C MET A 11 -9.15 4.64 -6.50
N MET A 12 -8.08 5.31 -6.10
CA MET A 12 -7.26 5.01 -4.93
C MET A 12 -7.28 6.25 -4.04
N ILE A 13 -7.81 6.13 -2.82
CA ILE A 13 -8.10 7.28 -1.93
C ILE A 13 -7.25 7.19 -0.66
N PRO A 14 -6.57 8.26 -0.23
CA PRO A 14 -5.83 8.25 1.02
C PRO A 14 -6.79 8.19 2.21
N THR A 15 -6.44 7.41 3.23
CA THR A 15 -7.13 7.45 4.53
C THR A 15 -6.43 8.40 5.50
N ASN A 16 -7.24 9.10 6.29
CA ASN A 16 -6.80 9.79 7.51
C ASN A 16 -7.20 9.00 8.77
N TRP A 17 -7.66 7.76 8.62
CA TRP A 17 -8.15 6.87 9.66
C TRP A 17 -9.38 7.37 10.44
N ASP A 18 -10.06 8.40 9.95
CA ASP A 18 -11.34 8.86 10.50
C ASP A 18 -12.42 7.78 10.28
N PRO A 19 -13.06 7.24 11.33
CA PRO A 19 -14.15 6.26 11.19
C PRO A 19 -15.32 6.74 10.31
N ALA A 20 -15.52 8.05 10.19
CA ALA A 20 -16.55 8.63 9.33
C ALA A 20 -16.17 8.63 7.84
N LEU A 21 -14.94 8.28 7.47
CA LEU A 21 -14.49 8.25 6.08
C LEU A 21 -15.14 7.10 5.31
N LEU A 22 -15.05 5.86 5.79
CA LEU A 22 -15.56 4.68 5.06
C LEU A 22 -17.06 4.77 4.71
N PRO A 23 -17.96 5.20 5.63
CA PRO A 23 -19.37 5.41 5.28
C PRO A 23 -19.56 6.41 4.14
N LYS A 24 -18.77 7.49 4.09
CA LYS A 24 -18.83 8.50 3.02
C LYS A 24 -18.27 7.96 1.70
N LEU A 25 -17.33 7.02 1.74
CA LEU A 25 -16.74 6.39 0.56
C LEU A 25 -17.67 5.37 -0.12
N ARG A 26 -18.66 4.80 0.59
CA ARG A 26 -19.60 3.81 0.03
C ARG A 26 -20.24 4.24 -1.28
N LYS A 27 -20.63 5.50 -1.42
CA LYS A 27 -21.28 6.03 -2.64
C LYS A 27 -20.33 6.14 -3.84
N PHE A 28 -19.03 6.19 -3.59
CA PHE A 28 -18.01 6.36 -4.62
C PHE A 28 -17.39 5.03 -5.07
N GLN A 29 -17.49 4.00 -4.24
CA GLN A 29 -16.96 2.65 -4.49
C GLN A 29 -15.52 2.69 -5.03
N PRO A 30 -14.57 3.31 -4.31
CA PRO A 30 -13.18 3.32 -4.75
C PRO A 30 -12.65 1.89 -4.78
N LYS A 31 -11.74 1.61 -5.71
CA LYS A 31 -11.08 0.30 -5.79
C LYS A 31 -10.18 0.09 -4.58
N TYR A 32 -9.48 1.14 -4.19
CA TYR A 32 -8.52 1.09 -3.10
C TYR A 32 -8.65 2.26 -2.14
N VAL A 33 -8.35 1.99 -0.88
CA VAL A 33 -7.98 2.99 0.12
C VAL A 33 -6.54 2.72 0.54
N TYR A 34 -5.75 3.77 0.78
CA TYR A 34 -4.34 3.59 1.13
C TYR A 34 -3.87 4.46 2.29
N GLY A 35 -2.94 3.92 3.07
CA GLY A 35 -2.39 4.55 4.27
C GLY A 35 -1.26 3.72 4.87
N SER A 36 -0.71 4.20 5.97
CA SER A 36 0.33 3.51 6.73
C SER A 36 0.25 3.91 8.20
N LEU A 37 1.00 3.21 9.05
CA LEU A 37 1.27 3.68 10.41
C LEU A 37 2.09 4.98 10.37
N PRO A 38 1.99 5.83 11.42
CA PRO A 38 2.83 7.02 11.54
C PRO A 38 4.32 6.71 11.69
N SER A 39 4.63 5.55 12.26
CA SER A 39 6.00 5.03 12.42
C SER A 39 6.56 4.40 11.14
N GLU A 40 5.73 4.21 10.11
CA GLU A 40 6.17 3.53 8.90
C GLU A 40 7.17 4.38 8.11
N ALA A 41 8.20 3.72 7.58
CA ALA A 41 9.21 4.38 6.78
C ALA A 41 8.63 4.81 5.43
N THR A 42 8.25 6.08 5.34
CA THR A 42 7.76 6.72 4.12
C THR A 42 8.43 8.08 3.93
N LEU A 43 8.27 8.73 2.78
CA LEU A 43 8.71 10.12 2.60
C LEU A 43 7.74 11.16 3.20
N ARG A 44 6.74 10.73 3.97
CA ARG A 44 5.83 11.63 4.67
C ARG A 44 6.38 11.92 6.07
N ASN A 45 6.38 13.19 6.45
CA ASN A 45 6.72 13.57 7.82
C ASN A 45 5.65 13.01 8.79
N SER A 46 6.08 12.16 9.73
CA SER A 46 5.22 11.50 10.71
C SER A 46 4.46 12.48 11.60
N ALA A 47 4.99 13.69 11.83
CA ALA A 47 4.33 14.74 12.59
C ALA A 47 2.98 15.21 11.98
N ASN A 48 2.76 14.95 10.69
CA ASN A 48 1.55 15.31 9.98
C ASN A 48 0.59 14.12 9.77
N LEU A 49 0.91 12.95 10.33
CA LEU A 49 0.10 11.75 10.16
C LEU A 49 -0.91 11.59 11.32
N PRO A 50 -2.14 11.13 11.03
CA PRO A 50 -3.12 10.82 12.07
C PRO A 50 -2.57 9.76 13.03
N SER A 51 -2.80 9.93 14.33
CA SER A 51 -2.49 8.90 15.31
C SER A 51 -3.40 7.69 15.08
N VAL A 52 -2.81 6.56 14.68
CA VAL A 52 -3.51 5.30 14.44
C VAL A 52 -2.66 4.15 15.00
N THR A 53 -3.32 3.13 15.54
CA THR A 53 -2.69 1.89 16.03
C THR A 53 -2.90 0.75 15.02
N GLU A 54 -2.16 -0.34 15.17
CA GLU A 54 -2.35 -1.55 14.34
C GLU A 54 -3.78 -2.09 14.46
N GLU A 55 -4.32 -2.18 15.68
CA GLU A 55 -5.70 -2.60 15.95
C GLU A 55 -6.75 -1.74 15.21
N MET A 56 -6.56 -0.42 15.18
CA MET A 56 -7.46 0.48 14.44
C MET A 56 -7.37 0.26 12.92
N ILE A 57 -6.19 -0.08 12.41
CA ILE A 57 -6.02 -0.43 10.99
C ILE A 57 -6.73 -1.75 10.71
N GLU A 58 -6.54 -2.76 11.56
CA GLU A 58 -7.18 -4.08 11.45
C GLU A 58 -8.71 -3.96 11.34
N ASP A 59 -9.33 -3.23 12.27
CA ASP A 59 -10.78 -3.01 12.28
C ASP A 59 -11.26 -2.33 11.00
N GLN A 60 -10.53 -1.31 10.53
CA GLN A 60 -10.91 -0.60 9.30
C GLN A 60 -10.68 -1.44 8.04
N VAL A 61 -9.64 -2.26 7.99
CA VAL A 61 -9.38 -3.16 6.86
C VAL A 61 -10.47 -4.22 6.78
N ALA A 62 -10.92 -4.77 7.91
CA ALA A 62 -12.07 -5.67 7.94
C ALA A 62 -13.33 -5.03 7.34
N LEU A 63 -13.65 -3.80 7.75
CA LEU A 63 -14.78 -3.03 7.19
C LEU A 63 -14.62 -2.71 5.70
N MET A 64 -13.40 -2.38 5.25
CA MET A 64 -13.11 -2.16 3.83
C MET A 64 -13.36 -3.45 3.02
N ASN A 65 -12.92 -4.60 3.53
CA ASN A 65 -13.11 -5.91 2.90
C ASN A 65 -14.59 -6.28 2.79
N GLU A 66 -15.40 -6.06 3.84
CA GLU A 66 -16.86 -6.23 3.79
C GLU A 66 -17.52 -5.35 2.71
N MET A 67 -16.95 -4.17 2.46
CA MET A 67 -17.42 -3.23 1.45
C MET A 67 -16.86 -3.50 0.05
N GLY A 68 -15.99 -4.50 -0.12
CA GLY A 68 -15.32 -4.81 -1.38
C GLY A 68 -14.25 -3.79 -1.79
N ILE A 69 -13.73 -3.01 -0.84
CA ILE A 69 -12.66 -2.03 -1.04
C ILE A 69 -11.34 -2.64 -0.61
N GLY A 70 -10.32 -2.62 -1.47
CA GLY A 70 -8.99 -3.12 -1.11
C GLY A 70 -8.18 -2.11 -0.31
N PHE A 71 -7.59 -2.53 0.80
CA PHE A 71 -6.62 -1.69 1.51
C PHE A 71 -5.20 -1.87 0.96
N ILE A 72 -4.53 -0.78 0.60
CA ILE A 72 -3.12 -0.78 0.17
C ILE A 72 -2.26 -0.06 1.21
N TYR A 73 -1.29 -0.77 1.77
CA TYR A 73 -0.38 -0.20 2.75
C TYR A 73 0.80 0.52 2.09
N VAL A 74 1.24 1.66 2.62
CA VAL A 74 2.34 2.44 2.04
C VAL A 74 3.64 2.17 2.79
N MET A 75 4.62 1.54 2.11
CA MET A 75 5.95 1.25 2.63
C MET A 75 7.00 1.67 1.59
N ASN A 76 6.99 2.96 1.23
CA ASN A 76 7.62 3.47 0.02
C ASN A 76 8.91 4.26 0.24
N ALA A 77 9.61 4.05 1.35
CA ALA A 77 10.98 4.54 1.51
C ALA A 77 11.85 4.07 0.33
N THR A 78 12.57 5.00 -0.30
CA THR A 78 13.46 4.73 -1.43
C THR A 78 14.77 4.10 -0.99
N THR A 79 15.27 4.54 0.17
CA THR A 79 16.51 4.09 0.79
C THR A 79 16.35 4.23 2.30
N GLY A 80 16.62 3.18 3.06
CA GLY A 80 16.93 3.35 4.48
C GLY A 80 18.37 3.85 4.67
N PRO A 81 18.99 3.62 5.84
CA PRO A 81 20.44 3.65 6.03
C PRO A 81 21.09 2.31 5.60
N ASN A 82 20.67 1.73 4.46
CA ASN A 82 20.95 0.35 4.02
C ASN A 82 20.38 -0.76 4.93
N SER A 83 19.38 -0.46 5.78
CA SER A 83 18.78 -1.43 6.70
C SER A 83 18.15 -2.62 5.97
N GLU A 84 17.60 -2.41 4.76
CA GLU A 84 17.05 -3.47 3.91
C GLU A 84 18.08 -4.51 3.48
N LEU A 85 19.38 -4.18 3.56
CA LEU A 85 20.48 -5.09 3.29
C LEU A 85 20.97 -5.82 4.55
N SER A 86 20.49 -5.44 5.74
CA SER A 86 20.72 -6.19 6.98
C SER A 86 19.71 -7.34 7.12
N GLU A 87 20.04 -8.33 7.95
CA GLU A 87 19.12 -9.43 8.23
C GLU A 87 17.89 -8.95 9.00
N GLU A 88 18.10 -8.06 9.97
CA GLU A 88 17.06 -7.48 10.81
C GLU A 88 16.08 -6.64 9.99
N GLY A 89 16.57 -5.82 9.05
CA GLY A 89 15.69 -5.02 8.19
C GLY A 89 14.91 -5.87 7.21
N ARG A 90 15.50 -6.92 6.64
CA ARG A 90 14.74 -7.91 5.84
C ARG A 90 13.67 -8.58 6.69
N PHE A 91 14.01 -9.03 7.90
CA PHE A 91 13.06 -9.66 8.80
C PHE A 91 11.92 -8.72 9.19
N ALA A 92 12.19 -7.43 9.41
CA ALA A 92 11.17 -6.42 9.67
C ALA A 92 10.22 -6.21 8.48
N ILE A 93 10.74 -6.15 7.25
CA ILE A 93 9.93 -6.07 6.02
C ILE A 93 9.01 -7.30 5.91
N MET A 94 9.55 -8.49 6.15
CA MET A 94 8.80 -9.74 6.08
C MET A 94 7.70 -9.79 7.14
N GLN A 95 8.01 -9.44 8.40
CA GLN A 95 7.01 -9.37 9.46
C GLN A 95 5.90 -8.37 9.14
N ARG A 96 6.24 -7.19 8.58
CA ARG A 96 5.22 -6.22 8.15
C ARG A 96 4.33 -6.80 7.06
N CYS A 97 4.90 -7.48 6.06
CA CYS A 97 4.11 -8.13 4.99
C CYS A 97 3.23 -9.27 5.52
N GLU A 98 3.74 -10.06 6.48
CA GLU A 98 2.98 -11.12 7.14
C GLU A 98 1.78 -10.56 7.89
N TRP A 99 1.97 -9.48 8.67
CA TRP A 99 0.88 -8.78 9.33
C TRP A 99 -0.14 -8.26 8.31
N LEU A 100 0.30 -7.58 7.24
CA LEU A 100 -0.59 -7.11 6.18
C LEU A 100 -1.42 -8.22 5.55
N ARG A 101 -0.83 -9.39 5.32
CA ARG A 101 -1.55 -10.57 4.84
C ARG A 101 -2.57 -11.05 5.88
N GLY A 102 -2.19 -11.12 7.15
CA GLY A 102 -3.04 -11.56 8.25
C GLY A 102 -4.29 -10.71 8.43
N ILE A 103 -4.18 -9.39 8.25
CA ILE A 103 -5.31 -8.46 8.37
C ILE A 103 -6.16 -8.38 7.11
N GLY A 104 -5.78 -9.08 6.03
CA GLY A 104 -6.49 -9.07 4.75
C GLY A 104 -6.25 -7.78 3.94
N ALA A 105 -5.07 -7.15 4.05
CA ALA A 105 -4.69 -6.07 3.15
C ALA A 105 -4.60 -6.60 1.71
N ARG A 106 -4.98 -5.75 0.75
CA ARG A 106 -4.95 -6.10 -0.67
C ARG A 106 -3.55 -6.05 -1.26
N GLY A 107 -2.68 -5.20 -0.73
CA GLY A 107 -1.37 -4.97 -1.29
C GLY A 107 -0.55 -3.90 -0.59
N VAL A 108 0.58 -3.57 -1.19
CA VAL A 108 1.58 -2.64 -0.66
C VAL A 108 2.13 -1.74 -1.76
N VAL A 109 2.44 -0.49 -1.41
CA VAL A 109 3.19 0.44 -2.27
C VAL A 109 4.66 0.42 -1.86
N LEU A 110 5.55 0.16 -2.82
CA LEU A 110 7.00 0.05 -2.61
C LEU A 110 7.77 0.93 -3.61
N ALA A 111 8.94 1.43 -3.22
CA ALA A 111 9.80 2.21 -4.11
C ALA A 111 11.12 1.50 -4.45
N ASN A 112 11.77 0.91 -3.44
CA ASN A 112 13.06 0.23 -3.60
C ASN A 112 12.91 -1.07 -4.44
N PRO A 113 13.60 -1.21 -5.60
CA PRO A 113 13.51 -2.39 -6.45
C PRO A 113 13.86 -3.71 -5.74
N PHE A 114 14.85 -3.71 -4.84
CA PHE A 114 15.23 -4.89 -4.09
C PHE A 114 14.09 -5.36 -3.17
N VAL A 115 13.43 -4.41 -2.50
CA VAL A 115 12.27 -4.72 -1.64
C VAL A 115 11.10 -5.22 -2.48
N VAL A 116 10.88 -4.65 -3.68
CA VAL A 116 9.87 -5.15 -4.62
C VAL A 116 10.12 -6.61 -4.99
N GLU A 117 11.34 -6.95 -5.41
CA GLU A 117 11.69 -8.34 -5.75
C GLU A 117 11.53 -9.28 -4.55
N LEU A 118 11.98 -8.86 -3.36
CA LEU A 118 11.85 -9.63 -2.12
C LEU A 118 10.37 -9.92 -1.79
N VAL A 119 9.52 -8.89 -1.80
CA VAL A 119 8.09 -9.04 -1.48
C VAL A 119 7.38 -9.86 -2.55
N ARG A 120 7.69 -9.67 -3.84
CA ARG A 120 7.11 -10.48 -4.93
C ARG A 120 7.48 -11.95 -4.84
N HIS A 121 8.68 -12.25 -4.33
CA HIS A 121 9.14 -13.62 -4.15
C HIS A 121 8.40 -14.33 -3.00
N TRP A 122 8.32 -13.69 -1.83
CA TRP A 122 7.79 -14.34 -0.61
C TRP A 122 6.29 -14.14 -0.36
N TYR A 123 5.71 -13.05 -0.88
CA TYR A 123 4.30 -12.69 -0.73
C TYR A 123 3.65 -12.45 -2.09
N PRO A 124 3.60 -13.47 -2.98
CA PRO A 124 3.09 -13.31 -4.33
C PRO A 124 1.60 -12.94 -4.40
N ASP A 125 0.87 -13.15 -3.31
CA ASP A 125 -0.55 -12.85 -3.10
C ASP A 125 -0.84 -11.39 -2.76
N LEU A 126 0.12 -10.66 -2.20
CA LEU A 126 0.01 -9.21 -2.02
C LEU A 126 0.20 -8.50 -3.37
N GLU A 127 -0.78 -7.66 -3.75
CA GLU A 127 -0.61 -6.77 -4.90
C GLU A 127 0.52 -5.78 -4.60
N VAL A 128 1.53 -5.71 -5.46
CA VAL A 128 2.60 -4.70 -5.32
C VAL A 128 2.31 -3.56 -6.28
N HIS A 129 2.25 -2.35 -5.74
CA HIS A 129 2.13 -1.11 -6.48
C HIS A 129 3.46 -0.36 -6.47
N VAL A 130 3.92 0.08 -7.64
CA VAL A 130 5.16 0.87 -7.69
C VAL A 130 4.89 2.31 -7.25
N SER A 131 5.69 2.79 -6.32
CA SER A 131 5.64 4.17 -5.86
C SER A 131 6.06 5.12 -6.97
N VAL A 132 5.48 6.32 -7.01
CA VAL A 132 5.98 7.42 -7.86
C VAL A 132 7.46 7.75 -7.55
N LEU A 133 7.90 7.45 -6.33
CA LEU A 133 9.27 7.64 -5.87
C LEU A 133 10.29 6.66 -6.47
N ALA A 134 9.83 5.60 -7.13
CA ALA A 134 10.71 4.73 -7.90
C ALA A 134 11.15 5.38 -9.22
N GLU A 135 10.58 6.55 -9.57
CA GLU A 135 10.92 7.35 -10.75
C GLU A 135 10.96 6.51 -12.05
N VAL A 136 9.96 5.64 -12.24
CA VAL A 136 9.80 4.84 -13.47
C VAL A 136 9.52 5.79 -14.65
N ASN A 137 10.59 6.28 -15.26
CA ASN A 137 10.59 7.35 -16.26
C ASN A 137 11.07 6.88 -17.66
N SER A 138 11.31 5.58 -17.82
CA SER A 138 11.70 4.98 -19.09
C SER A 138 10.91 3.71 -19.36
N VAL A 139 10.78 3.37 -20.65
CA VAL A 139 10.10 2.14 -21.10
C VAL A 139 10.81 0.91 -20.52
N ASN A 140 12.14 0.91 -20.43
CA ASN A 140 12.89 -0.22 -19.89
C ASN A 140 12.58 -0.47 -18.42
N LEU A 141 12.48 0.59 -17.61
CA LEU A 141 12.06 0.46 -16.21
C LEU A 141 10.62 -0.01 -16.09
N ALA A 142 9.71 0.52 -16.92
CA ALA A 142 8.32 0.08 -16.93
C ALA A 142 8.21 -1.43 -17.26
N VAL A 143 8.96 -1.89 -18.28
CA VAL A 143 9.02 -3.32 -18.66
C VAL A 143 9.64 -4.17 -17.55
N HIS A 144 10.65 -3.67 -16.84
CA HIS A 144 11.23 -4.38 -15.70
C HIS A 144 10.20 -4.63 -14.59
N TYR A 145 9.46 -3.59 -14.17
CA TYR A 145 8.42 -3.73 -13.15
C TYR A 145 7.22 -4.56 -13.62
N ASP A 146 6.82 -4.44 -14.89
CA ASP A 146 5.77 -5.27 -15.48
C ASP A 146 6.12 -6.78 -15.43
N ARG A 147 7.38 -7.13 -15.72
CA ARG A 147 7.88 -8.52 -15.60
C ARG A 147 7.86 -9.06 -14.17
N LEU A 148 8.00 -8.19 -13.17
CA LEU A 148 7.86 -8.56 -11.76
C LEU A 148 6.39 -8.71 -11.32
N GLY A 149 5.43 -8.39 -12.20
CA GLY A 149 3.99 -8.45 -11.93
C GLY A 149 3.49 -7.29 -11.07
N VAL A 150 4.18 -6.16 -11.10
CA VAL A 150 3.84 -4.94 -10.34
C VAL A 150 2.76 -4.14 -11.08
N ARG A 151 1.91 -3.44 -10.33
CA ARG A 151 0.77 -2.66 -10.84
C ARG A 151 0.94 -1.14 -10.70
#